data_AF-A0AB34GRI9-F1
#
_entry.id   AF-A0AB34GRI9-F1
#
_cell.length_a   1.000
_cell.length_b   1.000
_cell.length_c   1.000
_cell.angle_alpha   90.00
_cell.angle_beta   90.00
_cell.angle_gamma   90.00
#
_symmetry.space_group_name_H-M   'P 1'
#
loop_
_entity.id
_entity.type
_entity.pdbx_description
1 polymer ?
#
loop_
_entity_poly.entity_id
_entity_poly.type
_entity_poly.pdbx_seq_one_letter_code
_entity_poly.pdbx_strand_id
1 'polypeptide(L)'
;MVEGAVVGGQLNKDVTYAHFYSFLNCLQVSPCHGWMSSNKTLRTLTSERAEQLSNTLKKIATSQKFTNFNLFYVDFDFQEIMEEWQRSGGQPWQLIEPVDGFHPTSFRSPALPGDRFSSVSQAPVVPFHDFLFHISKLLHVALQLLADRFWKKVQLQWPQVLGKENPFNPQIEQVFGDQGGH
;
A
#
# COMPACT_ATOMS: atom_id res chain seq x y z
N MET A 1 15.39 -4.88 0.08
CA MET A 1 14.79 -3.61 0.55
C MET A 1 15.13 -3.34 2.00
N VAL A 2 14.61 -4.12 2.96
CA VAL A 2 14.75 -3.81 4.40
C VAL A 2 15.86 -4.56 5.15
N GLU A 3 16.63 -5.45 4.49
CA GLU A 3 17.57 -6.41 5.14
C GLU A 3 18.49 -5.80 6.24
N GLY A 4 18.94 -4.55 6.09
CA GLY A 4 19.79 -3.85 7.06
C GLY A 4 19.09 -2.91 8.07
N ALA A 5 17.76 -2.81 8.05
CA ALA A 5 17.00 -2.01 9.03
C ALA A 5 16.69 -2.81 10.31
N VAL A 6 16.40 -2.09 11.41
CA VAL A 6 16.32 -2.64 12.78
C VAL A 6 14.86 -2.94 13.19
N VAL A 7 14.62 -4.12 13.77
CA VAL A 7 13.29 -4.69 14.08
C VAL A 7 13.26 -5.18 15.52
N GLY A 8 12.35 -4.66 16.35
CA GLY A 8 12.26 -5.01 17.78
C GLY A 8 13.42 -4.49 18.63
N GLY A 9 14.65 -4.65 18.17
CA GLY A 9 15.89 -4.17 18.78
C GLY A 9 16.17 -2.67 18.61
N GLN A 10 15.16 -1.82 18.43
CA GLN A 10 15.38 -0.38 18.15
C GLN A 10 16.10 0.36 19.29
N LEU A 11 15.95 -0.12 20.53
CA LEU A 11 16.62 0.39 21.73
C LEU A 11 18.14 0.15 21.71
N ASN A 12 18.55 -1.07 21.34
CA ASN A 12 19.93 -1.56 21.44
C ASN A 12 20.68 -1.59 20.09
N LYS A 13 19.93 -1.57 18.97
CA LYS A 13 20.39 -1.71 17.58
C LYS A 13 21.05 -3.07 17.27
N ASP A 14 20.56 -4.13 17.90
CA ASP A 14 21.05 -5.51 17.87
C ASP A 14 20.31 -6.44 16.88
N VAL A 15 19.01 -6.25 16.67
CA VAL A 15 18.18 -7.10 15.78
C VAL A 15 17.86 -6.39 14.46
N THR A 16 18.32 -6.97 13.35
CA THR A 16 17.99 -6.53 11.97
C THR A 16 16.91 -7.40 11.33
N TYR A 17 16.30 -6.94 10.23
CA TYR A 17 15.45 -7.80 9.40
C TYR A 17 16.18 -9.08 8.94
N ALA A 18 17.46 -9.02 8.62
CA ALA A 18 18.24 -10.22 8.28
C ALA A 18 18.30 -11.23 9.44
N HIS A 19 18.45 -10.77 10.69
CA HIS A 19 18.40 -11.63 11.88
C HIS A 19 16.99 -12.21 12.07
N PHE A 20 15.96 -11.36 11.97
CA PHE A 20 14.55 -11.74 12.14
C PHE A 20 14.10 -12.77 11.09
N TYR A 21 14.41 -12.56 9.81
CA TYR A 21 14.11 -13.52 8.75
C TYR A 21 14.83 -14.86 8.96
N SER A 22 16.10 -14.84 9.36
CA SER A 22 16.85 -16.06 9.66
C SER A 22 16.19 -16.88 10.77
N PHE A 23 15.73 -16.22 11.83
CA PHE A 23 14.98 -16.82 12.93
C PHE A 23 13.63 -17.42 12.47
N LEU A 24 12.81 -16.66 11.73
CA LEU A 24 11.51 -17.15 11.22
C LEU A 24 11.67 -18.33 10.25
N ASN A 25 12.69 -18.30 9.39
CA ASN A 25 13.00 -19.40 8.46
C ASN A 25 13.49 -20.65 9.20
N CYS A 26 14.29 -20.50 10.26
CA CYS A 26 14.76 -21.59 11.11
C CYS A 26 13.58 -22.30 11.83
N LEU A 27 12.63 -21.52 12.33
CA LEU A 27 11.39 -22.02 12.94
C LEU A 27 10.32 -22.49 11.93
N GLN A 28 10.56 -22.32 10.62
CA GLN A 28 9.62 -22.64 9.54
C GLN A 28 8.27 -21.89 9.60
N VAL A 29 8.23 -20.72 10.24
CA VAL A 29 7.03 -19.86 10.39
C VAL A 29 7.15 -18.53 9.61
N SER A 30 8.11 -18.44 8.69
CA SER A 30 8.31 -17.28 7.82
C SER A 30 7.15 -17.13 6.81
N PRO A 31 6.45 -15.98 6.76
CA PRO A 31 5.28 -15.81 5.88
C PRO A 31 5.64 -15.83 4.40
N CYS A 32 6.89 -15.54 4.03
CA CYS A 32 7.40 -15.75 2.68
C CYS A 32 8.91 -16.05 2.66
N HIS A 33 9.30 -17.27 3.04
CA HIS A 33 10.69 -17.75 2.96
C HIS A 33 11.33 -17.54 1.57
N GLY A 34 10.52 -17.54 0.48
CA GLY A 34 11.00 -17.27 -0.88
C GLY A 34 11.67 -15.90 -1.05
N TRP A 35 11.04 -14.83 -0.55
CA TRP A 35 11.58 -13.45 -0.62
C TRP A 35 12.32 -13.02 0.66
N MET A 36 11.89 -13.49 1.83
CA MET A 36 12.47 -13.17 3.15
C MET A 36 13.64 -14.13 3.47
N SER A 37 14.61 -14.24 2.57
CA SER A 37 15.78 -15.12 2.72
C SER A 37 17.04 -14.48 2.16
N SER A 38 18.18 -14.68 2.82
CA SER A 38 19.49 -14.21 2.36
C SER A 38 19.93 -14.87 1.06
N ASN A 39 19.39 -16.05 0.72
CA ASN A 39 19.66 -16.76 -0.52
C ASN A 39 19.11 -16.00 -1.75
N LYS A 40 19.99 -15.28 -2.46
CA LYS A 40 19.64 -14.50 -3.66
C LYS A 40 18.99 -15.36 -4.75
N THR A 41 19.44 -16.59 -4.96
CA THR A 41 18.88 -17.51 -5.97
C THR A 41 17.43 -17.86 -5.66
N LEU A 42 17.11 -18.13 -4.39
CA LEU A 42 15.73 -18.37 -3.93
C LEU A 42 14.85 -17.13 -4.15
N ARG A 43 15.37 -15.92 -3.85
CA ARG A 43 14.63 -14.66 -4.12
C ARG A 43 14.34 -14.49 -5.62
N THR A 44 15.32 -14.74 -6.50
CA THR A 44 15.14 -14.66 -7.96
C THR A 44 14.08 -15.65 -8.44
N LEU A 45 14.18 -16.93 -8.07
CA LEU A 45 13.21 -17.97 -8.44
C LEU A 45 11.79 -17.65 -7.96
N THR A 46 11.66 -17.05 -6.77
CA THR A 46 10.36 -16.61 -6.23
C THR A 46 9.75 -15.49 -7.09
N SER A 47 10.55 -14.49 -7.48
CA SER A 47 10.10 -13.41 -8.37
C SER A 47 9.76 -13.91 -9.78
N GLU A 48 10.60 -14.76 -10.37
CA GLU A 48 10.33 -15.37 -11.68
C GLU A 48 9.00 -16.15 -11.65
N ARG A 49 8.76 -16.94 -10.59
CA ARG A 49 7.51 -17.68 -10.44
C ARG A 49 6.30 -16.76 -10.27
N ALA A 50 6.45 -15.63 -9.57
CA ALA A 50 5.40 -14.61 -9.45
C ALA A 50 5.08 -13.95 -10.80
N GLU A 51 6.09 -13.70 -11.64
CA GLU A 51 5.91 -13.16 -13.00
C GLU A 51 5.16 -14.14 -13.90
N GLN A 52 5.53 -15.43 -13.88
CA GLN A 52 4.82 -16.49 -14.60
C GLN A 52 3.33 -16.58 -14.21
N LEU A 53 3.03 -16.42 -12.92
CA LEU A 53 1.65 -16.40 -12.40
C LEU A 53 0.90 -15.15 -12.86
N SER A 54 1.54 -13.98 -12.80
CA SER A 54 0.98 -12.70 -13.29
C SER A 54 0.64 -12.78 -14.79
N ASN A 55 1.57 -13.31 -15.60
CA ASN A 55 1.34 -13.58 -17.03
C ASN A 55 0.20 -14.60 -17.27
N THR A 56 0.01 -15.57 -16.37
CA THR A 56 -1.13 -16.51 -16.43
C THR A 56 -2.46 -15.80 -16.17
N LEU A 57 -2.54 -14.93 -15.16
CA LEU A 57 -3.73 -14.12 -14.87
C LEU A 57 -4.05 -13.15 -16.02
N LYS A 58 -3.03 -12.51 -16.59
CA LYS A 58 -3.10 -11.64 -17.78
C LYS A 58 -3.67 -12.38 -19.00
N LYS A 59 -3.23 -13.62 -19.23
CA LYS A 59 -3.80 -14.53 -20.25
C LYS A 59 -5.25 -14.92 -19.97
N ILE A 60 -5.61 -15.17 -18.71
CA ILE A 60 -7.00 -15.51 -18.34
C ILE A 60 -7.93 -14.31 -18.60
N ALA A 61 -7.59 -13.11 -18.13
CA ALA A 61 -8.42 -11.91 -18.34
C ALA A 61 -8.59 -11.53 -19.82
N THR A 62 -7.56 -11.75 -20.64
CA THR A 62 -7.63 -11.46 -22.09
C THR A 62 -8.37 -12.52 -22.90
N SER A 63 -8.29 -13.81 -22.52
CA SER A 63 -8.89 -14.91 -23.30
C SER A 63 -10.26 -15.38 -22.83
N GLN A 64 -10.57 -15.30 -21.53
CA GLN A 64 -11.82 -15.82 -20.97
C GLN A 64 -12.93 -14.77 -20.97
N LYS A 65 -14.18 -15.23 -21.05
CA LYS A 65 -15.40 -14.42 -20.97
C LYS A 65 -16.44 -15.15 -20.12
N PHE A 66 -17.21 -14.37 -19.36
CA PHE A 66 -18.24 -14.85 -18.45
C PHE A 66 -19.52 -14.05 -18.71
N THR A 67 -20.70 -14.64 -18.50
CA THR A 67 -21.98 -14.01 -18.85
C THR A 67 -22.33 -12.82 -17.96
N ASN A 68 -21.90 -12.83 -16.71
CA ASN A 68 -22.39 -11.93 -15.66
C ASN A 68 -21.38 -10.85 -15.25
N PHE A 69 -20.14 -10.91 -15.73
CA PHE A 69 -19.10 -9.92 -15.41
C PHE A 69 -18.04 -9.83 -16.51
N ASN A 70 -17.50 -8.62 -16.70
CA ASN A 70 -16.29 -8.41 -17.49
C ASN A 70 -15.06 -8.69 -16.61
N LEU A 71 -14.05 -9.35 -17.18
CA LEU A 71 -12.79 -9.63 -16.49
C LEU A 71 -11.67 -8.72 -17.04
N PHE A 72 -10.96 -8.09 -16.12
CA PHE A 72 -9.80 -7.23 -16.39
C PHE A 72 -8.60 -7.73 -15.56
N TYR A 73 -7.41 -7.26 -15.89
CA TYR A 73 -6.18 -7.58 -15.15
C TYR A 73 -5.33 -6.31 -15.01
N VAL A 74 -4.77 -6.11 -13.82
CA VAL A 74 -3.90 -4.98 -13.48
C VAL A 74 -2.62 -5.53 -12.87
N ASP A 75 -1.47 -5.21 -13.47
CA ASP A 75 -0.15 -5.57 -12.93
C ASP A 75 0.08 -4.90 -11.56
N PHE A 76 0.54 -5.68 -10.57
CA PHE A 76 1.02 -5.17 -9.29
C PHE A 76 2.44 -4.61 -9.46
N ASP A 77 2.52 -3.37 -9.91
CA ASP A 77 3.79 -2.67 -10.07
C ASP A 77 4.10 -1.83 -8.84
N PHE A 78 4.87 -2.43 -7.93
CA PHE A 78 5.41 -1.77 -6.75
C PHE A 78 6.63 -0.89 -7.05
N GLN A 79 7.24 -0.98 -8.24
CA GLN A 79 8.40 -0.17 -8.58
C GLN A 79 8.02 1.29 -8.80
N GLU A 80 7.01 1.58 -9.64
CA GLU A 80 6.53 2.96 -9.80
C GLU A 80 6.04 3.56 -8.47
N ILE A 81 5.51 2.75 -7.54
CA ILE A 81 5.09 3.18 -6.19
C ILE A 81 6.31 3.57 -5.33
N MET A 82 7.38 2.76 -5.35
CA MET A 82 8.64 3.13 -4.69
C MET A 82 9.22 4.42 -5.26
N GLU A 83 9.22 4.56 -6.59
CA GLU A 83 9.72 5.76 -7.25
C GLU A 83 8.85 6.99 -6.97
N GLU A 84 7.52 6.89 -6.95
CA GLU A 84 6.61 7.98 -6.60
C GLU A 84 6.82 8.44 -5.15
N TRP A 85 7.02 7.49 -4.22
CA TRP A 85 7.37 7.80 -2.84
C TRP A 85 8.76 8.46 -2.72
N GLN A 86 9.76 7.99 -3.47
CA GLN A 86 11.10 8.62 -3.53
C GLN A 86 11.07 10.02 -4.14
N ARG A 87 10.28 10.25 -5.21
CA ARG A 87 10.02 11.58 -5.79
C ARG A 87 9.37 12.53 -4.77
N SER A 88 8.61 12.00 -3.82
CA SER A 88 8.01 12.73 -2.70
C SER A 88 8.96 12.93 -1.50
N GLY A 89 10.25 12.58 -1.63
CA GLY A 89 11.26 12.66 -0.56
C GLY A 89 11.30 11.45 0.39
N GLY A 90 10.43 10.47 0.18
CA GLY A 90 10.34 9.25 0.99
C GLY A 90 11.43 8.23 0.72
N GLN A 91 11.47 7.19 1.56
CA GLN A 91 12.39 6.07 1.47
C GLN A 91 11.63 4.74 1.32
N PRO A 92 12.01 3.82 0.41
CA PRO A 92 11.24 2.60 0.12
C PRO A 92 10.99 1.68 1.32
N TRP A 93 11.85 1.70 2.35
CA TRP A 93 11.65 0.90 3.56
C TRP A 93 10.43 1.36 4.39
N GLN A 94 9.97 2.60 4.23
CA GLN A 94 8.77 3.14 4.89
C GLN A 94 7.47 2.63 4.25
N LEU A 95 7.55 1.88 3.16
CA LEU A 95 6.41 1.25 2.48
C LEU A 95 6.13 -0.17 2.98
N ILE A 96 6.92 -0.69 3.93
CA ILE A 96 6.84 -2.05 4.47
C ILE A 96 6.50 -2.00 5.96
N GLU A 97 5.56 -2.85 6.41
CA GLU A 97 5.09 -2.89 7.80
C GLU A 97 6.26 -3.22 8.78
N PRO A 98 6.50 -2.39 9.81
CA PRO A 98 7.73 -2.43 10.60
C PRO A 98 7.83 -3.61 11.59
N VAL A 99 6.79 -4.44 11.66
CA VAL A 99 6.72 -5.62 12.56
C VAL A 99 7.04 -6.91 11.83
N ASP A 100 6.49 -7.13 10.63
CA ASP A 100 6.71 -8.35 9.84
C ASP A 100 7.77 -8.21 8.73
N GLY A 101 8.04 -7.00 8.25
CA GLY A 101 9.01 -6.76 7.17
C GLY A 101 8.57 -7.21 5.79
N PHE A 102 7.29 -7.48 5.61
CA PHE A 102 6.76 -8.17 4.44
C PHE A 102 5.57 -7.46 3.79
N HIS A 103 4.57 -7.07 4.58
CA HIS A 103 3.35 -6.49 4.04
C HIS A 103 3.53 -5.00 3.65
N PRO A 104 2.84 -4.49 2.60
CA PRO A 104 2.79 -3.06 2.32
C PRO A 104 2.10 -2.29 3.46
N THR A 105 2.61 -1.12 3.85
CA THR A 105 2.06 -0.36 4.99
C THR A 105 0.60 0.07 4.82
N SER A 106 -0.21 -0.16 5.85
CA SER A 106 -1.66 0.03 5.87
C SER A 106 -2.22 0.96 6.95
N PHE A 107 -1.43 1.41 7.94
CA PHE A 107 -1.88 2.27 9.05
C PHE A 107 -1.64 3.85 8.75
N ARG A 108 -3.41 5.97 8.37
CA ARG A 108 -3.52 7.34 7.72
C ARG A 108 -2.89 8.45 8.54
N SER A 109 -1.69 8.88 8.14
CA SER A 109 -1.14 10.15 8.61
C SER A 109 -1.95 11.30 8.00
N PRO A 110 -2.48 12.26 8.78
CA PRO A 110 -3.33 13.35 8.28
C PRO A 110 -2.49 14.49 7.65
N ALA A 111 -1.53 14.13 6.80
CA ALA A 111 -0.44 15.01 6.36
C ALA A 111 -0.14 14.95 4.84
N LEU A 112 -1.00 14.33 4.03
CA LEU A 112 -0.96 14.42 2.57
C LEU A 112 -1.94 15.51 2.10
N PRO A 113 -1.49 16.71 1.67
CA PRO A 113 -2.36 17.73 1.10
C PRO A 113 -2.77 17.32 -0.33
N GLY A 114 -3.82 16.51 -0.43
CA GLY A 114 -4.28 15.94 -1.71
C GLY A 114 -5.80 15.70 -1.79
N ASP A 115 -6.57 16.26 -0.85
CA ASP A 115 -8.02 16.02 -0.77
C ASP A 115 -8.76 16.62 -1.97
N ARG A 116 -9.07 15.78 -2.96
CA ARG A 116 -10.26 15.94 -3.81
C ARG A 116 -11.43 15.09 -3.29
N PHE A 117 -11.63 15.15 -1.98
CA PHE A 117 -12.93 14.96 -1.34
C PHE A 117 -13.21 16.25 -0.57
N SER A 118 -14.25 16.97 -0.98
CA SER A 118 -14.46 18.36 -0.55
C SER A 118 -15.19 18.46 0.80
N SER A 119 -14.96 19.58 1.48
CA SER A 119 -15.85 20.21 2.48
C SER A 119 -16.31 19.40 3.71
N VAL A 120 -15.57 19.55 4.81
CA VAL A 120 -16.16 19.88 6.14
C VAL A 120 -15.40 21.09 6.72
N SER A 121 -16.01 21.83 7.65
CA SER A 121 -15.64 23.19 8.05
C SER A 121 -14.50 23.34 9.09
N GLN A 122 -14.06 24.59 9.28
CA GLN A 122 -12.93 25.02 10.10
C GLN A 122 -13.18 24.96 11.62
N ALA A 123 -12.14 24.67 12.40
CA ALA A 123 -12.05 24.91 13.85
C ALA A 123 -10.59 25.26 14.27
N PRO A 124 -10.34 25.95 15.40
CA PRO A 124 -9.10 26.71 15.61
C PRO A 124 -7.92 25.95 16.27
N VAL A 125 -6.74 26.58 16.19
CA VAL A 125 -5.43 26.10 16.68
C VAL A 125 -5.25 26.30 18.19
N VAL A 126 -4.61 25.34 18.88
CA VAL A 126 -4.10 25.48 20.25
C VAL A 126 -2.70 24.80 20.35
N PRO A 127 -1.67 25.42 20.96
CA PRO A 127 -0.28 24.92 20.92
C PRO A 127 0.18 24.14 22.17
N PHE A 128 1.47 23.73 22.18
CA PHE A 128 2.24 23.12 23.28
C PHE A 128 2.03 21.62 23.60
N HIS A 129 2.53 20.71 22.74
CA HIS A 129 3.08 19.41 23.20
C HIS A 129 4.00 18.69 22.16
N ASP A 130 4.88 19.45 21.48
CA ASP A 130 5.46 19.06 20.17
C ASP A 130 6.47 17.90 20.10
N PHE A 131 7.05 17.42 21.21
CA PHE A 131 8.20 16.49 21.15
C PHE A 131 7.84 15.00 20.93
N LEU A 132 6.62 14.57 21.26
CA LEU A 132 6.15 13.19 21.02
C LEU A 132 5.27 13.07 19.76
N PHE A 133 4.66 14.16 19.32
CA PHE A 133 3.70 14.14 18.21
C PHE A 133 4.36 14.04 16.81
N HIS A 134 5.68 14.24 16.72
CA HIS A 134 6.42 14.14 15.46
C HIS A 134 6.73 12.71 15.02
N ILE A 135 6.91 11.77 15.95
CA ILE A 135 7.28 10.37 15.62
C ILE A 135 6.07 9.59 15.09
N SER A 136 4.85 9.97 15.49
CA SER A 136 3.60 9.28 15.11
C SER A 136 3.05 9.61 13.71
N LYS A 137 3.73 10.45 12.91
CA LYS A 137 3.19 11.00 11.64
C LYS A 137 3.70 10.34 10.35
N LEU A 138 4.45 9.23 10.41
CA LEU A 138 5.08 8.62 9.24
C LEU A 138 4.75 7.12 9.06
N LEU A 139 3.53 6.82 8.58
CA LEU A 139 3.12 5.56 7.95
C LEU A 139 1.76 5.73 7.20
N HIS A 140 1.33 4.70 6.44
CA HIS A 140 0.11 4.51 5.58
C HIS A 140 0.35 4.45 4.06
N VAL A 141 1.54 4.84 3.60
CA VAL A 141 1.77 5.29 2.21
C VAL A 141 1.48 4.21 1.16
N ALA A 142 1.97 2.98 1.36
CA ALA A 142 2.01 1.98 0.30
C ALA A 142 0.64 1.60 -0.27
N LEU A 143 -0.32 1.24 0.60
CA LEU A 143 -1.66 0.85 0.15
C LEU A 143 -2.49 2.02 -0.37
N GLN A 144 -2.25 3.25 0.10
CA GLN A 144 -2.92 4.45 -0.42
C GLN A 144 -2.43 4.81 -1.83
N LEU A 145 -1.11 4.81 -2.08
CA LEU A 145 -0.57 5.02 -3.43
C LEU A 145 -1.00 3.91 -4.40
N LEU A 146 -1.05 2.65 -3.94
CA LEU A 146 -1.58 1.54 -4.74
C LEU A 146 -3.07 1.73 -5.10
N ALA A 147 -3.90 2.20 -4.17
CA ALA A 147 -5.32 2.44 -4.41
C ALA A 147 -5.57 3.62 -5.35
N ASP A 148 -4.85 4.73 -5.18
CA ASP A 148 -4.93 5.91 -6.07
C ASP A 148 -4.41 5.59 -7.48
N ARG A 149 -3.28 4.89 -7.61
CA ARG A 149 -2.76 4.46 -8.92
C ARG A 149 -3.65 3.41 -9.59
N PHE A 150 -4.30 2.53 -8.82
CA PHE A 150 -5.37 1.66 -9.33
C PHE A 150 -6.56 2.48 -9.84
N TRP A 151 -7.06 3.45 -9.06
CA TRP A 151 -8.16 4.32 -9.44
C TRP A 151 -7.87 5.08 -10.74
N LYS A 152 -6.72 5.78 -10.81
CA LYS A 152 -6.24 6.49 -12.01
C LYS A 152 -6.17 5.56 -13.23
N LYS A 153 -5.66 4.34 -13.08
CA LYS A 153 -5.52 3.35 -14.17
C LYS A 153 -6.88 2.83 -14.64
N VAL A 154 -7.81 2.51 -13.74
CA VAL A 154 -9.17 2.09 -14.10
C VAL A 154 -9.97 3.24 -14.71
N GLN A 155 -9.87 4.46 -14.18
CA GLN A 155 -10.53 5.65 -14.73
C GLN A 155 -10.05 5.97 -16.15
N LEU A 156 -8.77 5.77 -16.46
CA LEU A 156 -8.19 5.98 -17.78
C LEU A 156 -8.50 4.85 -18.77
N GLN A 157 -8.44 3.59 -18.35
CA GLN A 157 -8.51 2.43 -19.25
C GLN A 157 -9.93 1.84 -19.37
N TRP A 158 -10.70 1.84 -18.28
CA TRP A 158 -12.01 1.19 -18.18
C TRP A 158 -13.01 2.02 -17.34
N PRO A 159 -13.27 3.30 -17.67
CA PRO A 159 -14.13 4.19 -16.87
C PRO A 159 -15.52 3.62 -16.57
N GLN A 160 -16.06 2.76 -17.44
CA GLN A 160 -17.33 2.07 -17.22
C GLN A 160 -17.36 1.16 -15.96
N VAL A 161 -16.20 0.79 -15.40
CA VAL A 161 -16.08 0.04 -14.14
C VAL A 161 -16.39 0.92 -12.92
N LEU A 162 -16.13 2.23 -13.01
CA LEU A 162 -16.40 3.21 -11.95
C LEU A 162 -17.82 3.80 -12.03
N GLY A 163 -18.55 3.53 -13.11
CA GLY A 163 -19.86 4.11 -13.37
C GLY A 163 -19.79 5.57 -13.84
N LYS A 164 -20.76 6.38 -13.40
CA LYS A 164 -20.78 7.83 -13.61
C LYS A 164 -20.89 8.51 -12.26
N GLU A 165 -20.30 9.71 -12.14
CA GLU A 165 -20.57 10.61 -11.02
C GLU A 165 -22.08 10.89 -10.93
N ASN A 166 -22.63 10.81 -9.72
CA ASN A 166 -24.04 10.99 -9.47
C ASN A 166 -24.35 12.50 -9.30
N PRO A 167 -25.15 13.12 -10.19
CA PRO A 167 -25.42 14.56 -10.13
C PRO A 167 -26.22 14.98 -8.89
N PHE A 168 -26.81 14.02 -8.16
CA PHE A 168 -27.56 14.27 -6.93
C PHE A 168 -26.70 14.22 -5.66
N ASN A 169 -25.39 13.95 -5.75
CA ASN A 169 -24.50 13.90 -4.57
C ASN A 169 -24.63 15.11 -3.63
N PRO A 170 -24.63 16.39 -4.11
CA PRO A 170 -24.80 17.54 -3.22
C PRO A 170 -26.17 17.61 -2.54
N GLN A 171 -27.21 17.03 -3.15
CA GLN A 171 -28.56 16.97 -2.58
C GLN A 171 -28.67 15.85 -1.55
N ILE A 172 -27.96 14.74 -1.75
CA ILE A 172 -27.86 13.65 -0.77
C ILE A 172 -27.14 14.15 0.48
N GLU A 173 -26.00 14.82 0.33
CA GLU A 173 -25.26 15.45 1.42
C GLU A 173 -26.12 16.50 2.16
N GLN A 174 -26.83 17.36 1.43
CA GLN A 174 -27.72 18.37 2.03
C GLN A 174 -28.89 17.80 2.84
N VAL A 175 -29.42 16.62 2.46
CA VAL A 175 -30.62 16.02 3.09
C VAL A 175 -30.27 14.96 4.13
N PHE A 176 -29.18 14.22 3.94
CA PHE A 176 -28.80 13.05 4.76
C PHE A 176 -27.45 13.21 5.48
N GLY A 177 -26.72 14.31 5.28
CA GLY A 177 -25.47 14.60 5.97
C GLY A 177 -24.38 13.55 5.71
N ASP A 178 -23.81 13.00 6.78
CA ASP A 178 -22.82 11.92 6.76
C ASP A 178 -23.38 10.53 6.40
N GLN A 179 -24.67 10.47 6.06
CA GLN A 179 -25.42 9.24 5.74
C GLN A 179 -25.43 8.20 6.88
N GLY A 180 -25.11 8.61 8.12
CA GLY A 180 -25.05 7.75 9.31
C GLY A 180 -23.63 7.39 9.78
N GLY A 181 -22.59 7.72 9.01
CA GLY A 181 -21.18 7.59 9.40
C GLY A 181 -20.60 6.17 9.49
N HIS A 182 -19.29 6.04 9.25
CA HIS A 182 -18.46 4.83 9.38
C HIS A 182 -17.07 5.17 9.91
#